data_AF-A0A0A2TB72-F1
#
_entry.id   AF-A0A0A2TB72-F1
#
_cell.length_a   1.000
_cell.length_b   1.000
_cell.length_c   1.000
_cell.angle_alpha   90.00
_cell.angle_beta   90.00
_cell.angle_gamma   90.00
#
_symmetry.space_group_name_H-M   'P 1'
#
loop_
_entity.id
_entity.type
_entity.pdbx_description
1 polymer ?
#
loop_
_entity_poly.entity_id
_entity_poly.type
_entity_poly.pdbx_seq_one_letter_code
_entity_poly.pdbx_strand_id
1 'polypeptide(L)'
;MKKLLFLIIVTAFIGSLFIGFVMNTDYKATGSDKSSDLYKGTSLKIAIIGAAPNVKEDQINFHEIKLSEVVDFPKNKYNAIFIMEENLAEAADKKYRNAYRSLEVPVFFVGSKASHMPFINMENQISYKEYVDRVNDNQHFITGLWYPKSKDTFKAFKFGYPVENDEYQRDKVQEVYSSVFKKIESILQ
;
A
#
# COMPACT_ATOMS: atom_id res chain seq x y z
N MET A 1 18.06 -50.25 53.95
CA MET A 1 19.33 -50.47 53.24
C MET A 1 19.75 -49.12 52.64
N LYS A 2 20.36 -48.19 53.40
CA LYS A 2 21.81 -48.01 53.67
C LYS A 2 22.73 -48.24 52.46
N LYS A 3 23.21 -47.12 51.89
CA LYS A 3 24.59 -46.74 51.46
C LYS A 3 24.39 -45.51 50.53
N LEU A 4 24.68 -44.25 50.89
CA LEU A 4 25.92 -43.61 51.39
C LEU A 4 27.12 -44.10 50.57
N LEU A 5 27.85 -43.30 49.80
CA LEU A 5 28.56 -42.04 50.11
C LEU A 5 28.99 -41.41 48.75
N PHE A 6 29.33 -40.13 48.56
CA PHE A 6 30.40 -39.28 49.12
C PHE A 6 30.30 -37.97 48.28
N LEU A 7 30.67 -36.74 48.66
CA LEU A 7 31.58 -36.16 49.64
C LEU A 7 31.31 -34.64 49.60
N ILE A 8 31.26 -33.99 50.76
CA ILE A 8 31.23 -32.52 50.92
C ILE A 8 32.67 -32.02 50.91
N ILE A 9 33.02 -30.99 50.12
CA ILE A 9 34.14 -30.07 50.46
C ILE A 9 33.79 -28.61 50.09
N VAL A 10 33.46 -27.86 51.15
CA VAL A 10 33.93 -26.52 51.57
C VAL A 10 33.79 -25.31 50.63
N THR A 11 33.01 -24.36 51.14
CA THR A 11 32.87 -22.95 50.75
C THR A 11 34.12 -22.10 51.01
N ALA A 12 34.47 -21.22 50.07
CA ALA A 12 35.24 -19.99 50.30
C ALA A 12 34.68 -18.90 49.36
N PHE A 13 33.79 -18.02 49.85
CA PHE A 13 34.05 -16.67 50.35
C PHE A 13 34.69 -15.70 49.34
N ILE A 14 33.80 -14.86 48.79
CA ILE A 14 33.95 -13.43 48.48
C ILE A 14 35.00 -13.03 47.44
N GLY A 15 34.49 -12.68 46.26
CA GLY A 15 35.12 -11.75 45.33
C GLY A 15 34.05 -11.14 44.42
N SER A 16 33.63 -9.92 44.75
CA SER A 16 33.14 -8.86 43.84
C SER A 16 32.44 -9.27 42.53
N LEU A 17 31.16 -8.91 42.38
CA LEU A 17 30.71 -7.82 41.49
C LEU A 17 29.18 -7.84 41.43
N PHE A 18 28.53 -7.03 42.26
CA PHE A 18 27.14 -6.66 42.04
C PHE A 18 27.09 -5.79 40.77
N ILE A 19 26.77 -6.39 39.63
CA ILE A 19 26.11 -5.68 38.54
C ILE A 19 24.65 -6.10 38.60
N GLY A 20 23.88 -5.37 39.41
CA GLY A 20 22.44 -5.38 39.30
C GLY A 20 22.09 -4.83 37.93
N PHE A 21 21.89 -5.72 36.97
CA PHE A 21 21.34 -5.37 35.68
C PHE A 21 19.84 -5.17 35.85
N VAL A 22 19.48 -3.98 36.34
CA VAL A 22 18.10 -3.48 36.29
C VAL A 22 17.85 -3.11 34.84
N MET A 23 17.15 -3.99 34.11
CA MET A 23 16.51 -3.64 32.84
C MET A 23 15.41 -2.61 33.14
N ASN A 24 15.80 -1.36 33.32
CA ASN A 24 14.88 -0.24 33.26
C ASN A 24 14.74 0.12 31.78
N THR A 25 13.93 -0.65 31.06
CA THR A 25 13.47 -0.22 29.75
C THR A 25 12.30 0.72 29.98
N ASP A 26 12.60 1.98 30.29
CA ASP A 26 11.69 3.07 29.98
C ASP A 26 11.63 3.16 28.44
N TYR A 27 10.86 2.24 27.84
CA TYR A 27 10.47 2.35 26.45
C TYR A 27 9.49 3.52 26.38
N LYS A 28 10.03 4.74 26.29
CA LYS A 28 9.26 5.87 25.78
C LYS A 28 8.86 5.50 24.36
N ALA A 29 7.66 4.96 24.23
CA ALA A 29 6.93 4.98 22.97
C ALA A 29 6.83 6.46 22.58
N THR A 30 7.75 6.89 21.71
CA THR A 30 7.60 8.15 21.01
C THR A 30 6.41 7.92 20.10
N GLY A 31 5.24 8.40 20.55
CA GLY A 31 4.07 8.51 19.70
C GLY A 31 4.50 9.34 18.51
N SER A 32 4.75 8.68 17.37
CA SER A 32 4.98 9.38 16.13
C SER A 32 3.63 9.97 15.75
N ASP A 33 3.47 11.24 16.04
CA ASP A 33 2.45 12.10 15.45
C ASP A 33 2.73 12.17 13.93
N LYS A 34 2.40 11.09 13.22
CA LYS A 34 2.44 11.03 11.75
C LYS A 34 1.11 11.54 11.24
N SER A 35 0.87 12.82 11.42
CA SER A 35 0.05 13.53 10.43
C SER A 35 0.74 13.31 9.08
N SER A 36 0.06 12.62 8.15
CA SER A 36 0.62 12.40 6.82
C SER A 36 0.75 13.76 6.14
N ASP A 37 1.97 14.28 6.06
CA ASP A 37 2.23 15.54 5.37
C ASP A 37 1.65 15.48 3.96
N LEU A 38 0.83 16.48 3.61
CA LEU A 38 0.29 16.65 2.27
C LEU A 38 1.40 16.57 1.21
N TYR A 39 1.05 16.08 0.03
CA TYR A 39 2.01 16.06 -1.08
C TYR A 39 2.32 17.49 -1.52
N LYS A 40 3.62 17.82 -1.59
CA LYS A 40 4.15 19.16 -1.96
C LYS A 40 5.12 19.10 -3.15
N GLY A 41 5.14 17.97 -3.87
CA GLY A 41 6.04 17.76 -4.99
C GLY A 41 5.58 18.48 -6.26
N THR A 42 6.08 18.00 -7.39
CA THR A 42 5.78 18.51 -8.72
C THR A 42 4.29 18.38 -9.09
N SER A 43 3.85 19.17 -10.08
CA SER A 43 2.48 19.03 -10.58
C SER A 43 2.30 17.69 -11.30
N LEU A 44 1.24 16.97 -10.94
CA LEU A 44 0.90 15.68 -11.53
C LEU A 44 -0.35 15.82 -12.38
N LYS A 45 -0.30 15.33 -13.62
CA LYS A 45 -1.45 15.18 -14.50
C LYS A 45 -1.93 13.73 -14.47
N ILE A 46 -3.11 13.50 -13.91
CA ILE A 46 -3.67 12.17 -13.67
C ILE A 46 -4.87 11.98 -14.58
N ALA A 47 -4.85 10.93 -15.40
CA ALA A 47 -6.04 10.51 -16.12
C ALA A 47 -7.00 9.83 -15.13
N ILE A 48 -8.28 10.18 -15.14
CA ILE A 48 -9.27 9.61 -14.22
C ILE A 48 -10.45 9.00 -14.97
N ILE A 49 -10.88 7.82 -14.52
CA ILE A 49 -12.03 7.08 -15.03
C ILE A 49 -13.05 6.98 -13.90
N GLY A 50 -14.09 7.79 -14.00
CA GLY A 50 -15.08 7.99 -12.94
C GLY A 50 -14.99 9.37 -12.29
N ALA A 51 -15.67 9.54 -11.16
CA ALA A 51 -15.77 10.81 -10.45
C ALA A 51 -14.43 11.22 -9.82
N ALA A 52 -14.01 12.47 -10.07
CA ALA A 52 -12.78 12.99 -9.48
C ALA A 52 -12.83 13.00 -7.94
N PRO A 53 -11.81 12.49 -7.24
CA PRO A 53 -11.80 12.51 -5.78
C PRO A 53 -11.55 13.92 -5.26
N ASN A 54 -12.10 14.20 -4.08
CA ASN A 54 -11.83 15.44 -3.37
C ASN A 54 -10.47 15.35 -2.63
N VAL A 55 -9.45 16.03 -3.16
CA VAL A 55 -8.08 16.06 -2.61
C VAL A 55 -7.72 17.48 -2.16
N LYS A 56 -6.70 17.60 -1.30
CA LYS A 56 -6.25 18.89 -0.74
C LYS A 56 -5.15 19.56 -1.57
N GLU A 57 -4.54 18.83 -2.49
CA GLU A 57 -3.39 19.26 -3.27
C GLU A 57 -3.79 19.96 -4.56
N ASP A 58 -3.62 21.29 -4.59
CA ASP A 58 -3.97 22.14 -5.74
C ASP A 58 -3.15 21.84 -7.00
N GLN A 59 -1.95 21.26 -6.86
CA GLN A 59 -1.07 20.94 -7.99
C GLN A 59 -1.44 19.64 -8.72
N ILE A 60 -2.50 18.94 -8.29
CA ILE A 60 -2.99 17.71 -8.90
C ILE A 60 -4.06 18.03 -9.93
N ASN A 61 -3.80 17.69 -11.18
CA ASN A 61 -4.70 17.95 -12.31
C ASN A 61 -5.34 16.64 -12.77
N PHE A 62 -6.60 16.45 -12.43
CA PHE A 62 -7.40 15.33 -12.93
C PHE A 62 -7.99 15.64 -14.30
N HIS A 63 -7.86 14.69 -15.22
CA HIS A 63 -8.40 14.77 -16.56
C HIS A 63 -9.25 13.54 -16.80
N GLU A 64 -10.56 13.73 -16.91
CA GLU A 64 -11.48 12.64 -17.15
C GLU A 64 -11.23 12.01 -18.52
N ILE A 65 -11.20 10.67 -18.54
CA ILE A 65 -11.15 9.83 -19.73
C ILE A 65 -12.13 8.67 -19.54
N LYS A 66 -12.49 8.00 -20.63
CA LYS A 66 -13.27 6.77 -20.59
C LYS A 66 -12.38 5.56 -20.35
N LEU A 67 -12.92 4.53 -19.70
CA LEU A 67 -12.21 3.26 -19.51
C LEU A 67 -11.75 2.63 -20.84
N SER A 68 -12.54 2.80 -21.90
CA SER A 68 -12.19 2.35 -23.25
C SER A 68 -10.89 2.95 -23.80
N GLU A 69 -10.52 4.16 -23.36
CA GLU A 69 -9.31 4.85 -23.82
C GLU A 69 -8.02 4.25 -23.22
N VAL A 70 -8.12 3.37 -22.22
CA VAL A 70 -6.96 2.65 -21.66
C VAL A 70 -6.29 1.75 -22.70
N VAL A 71 -7.06 1.23 -23.67
CA VAL A 71 -6.55 0.31 -24.70
C VAL A 71 -5.62 1.03 -25.69
N ASP A 72 -5.87 2.31 -25.94
CA ASP A 72 -5.06 3.18 -26.80
C ASP A 72 -4.67 4.45 -26.05
N PHE A 73 -3.99 4.23 -24.91
CA PHE A 73 -3.70 5.32 -23.99
C PHE A 73 -2.57 6.22 -24.51
N PRO A 74 -2.74 7.56 -24.53
CA PRO A 74 -1.75 8.47 -25.08
C PRO A 74 -0.46 8.46 -24.25
N LYS A 75 0.66 8.25 -24.92
CA LYS A 75 1.99 8.28 -24.31
C LYS A 75 2.39 9.69 -23.87
N ASN A 76 3.17 9.77 -22.79
CA ASN A 76 3.77 11.01 -22.28
C ASN A 76 2.79 12.16 -21.97
N LYS A 77 1.48 11.89 -21.89
CA LYS A 77 0.46 12.90 -21.60
C LYS A 77 0.09 12.96 -20.11
N TYR A 78 0.18 11.82 -19.43
CA TYR A 78 -0.25 11.65 -18.04
C TYR A 78 0.87 11.01 -17.22
N ASN A 79 0.84 11.21 -15.91
CA ASN A 79 1.77 10.59 -14.96
C ASN A 79 1.22 9.30 -14.35
N ALA A 80 -0.11 9.15 -14.29
CA ALA A 80 -0.79 7.99 -13.75
C ALA A 80 -2.24 7.90 -14.26
N ILE A 81 -2.88 6.74 -14.05
CA ILE A 81 -4.31 6.53 -14.27
C ILE A 81 -4.97 6.19 -12.95
N PHE A 82 -6.08 6.85 -12.61
CA PHE A 82 -6.97 6.48 -11.51
C PHE A 82 -8.25 5.88 -12.08
N ILE A 83 -8.60 4.69 -11.58
CA ILE A 83 -9.88 4.04 -11.87
C ILE A 83 -10.66 4.01 -10.57
N MET A 84 -11.80 4.70 -10.58
CA MET A 84 -12.64 4.90 -9.40
C MET A 84 -13.54 3.69 -9.13
N GLU A 85 -14.05 3.58 -7.90
CA GLU A 85 -14.74 2.40 -7.36
C GLU A 85 -15.87 1.90 -8.27
N GLU A 86 -16.65 2.83 -8.82
CA GLU A 86 -17.79 2.57 -9.71
C GLU A 86 -17.40 1.90 -11.03
N ASN A 87 -16.13 1.97 -11.44
CA ASN A 87 -15.62 1.39 -12.69
C ASN A 87 -14.78 0.11 -12.46
N LEU A 88 -14.51 -0.28 -11.21
CA LEU A 88 -13.58 -1.39 -10.91
C LEU A 88 -14.03 -2.74 -11.46
N ALA A 89 -15.34 -3.02 -11.43
CA ALA A 89 -15.87 -4.27 -11.94
C ALA A 89 -15.62 -4.42 -13.44
N GLU A 90 -15.86 -3.37 -14.23
CA GLU A 90 -15.57 -3.37 -15.67
C GLU A 90 -14.06 -3.34 -15.94
N ALA A 91 -13.30 -2.57 -15.15
CA ALA A 91 -11.85 -2.46 -15.27
C ALA A 91 -11.10 -3.78 -14.99
N ALA A 92 -11.76 -4.73 -14.31
CA ALA A 92 -11.26 -6.08 -14.13
C ALA A 92 -11.48 -6.98 -15.36
N ASP A 93 -12.15 -6.52 -16.42
CA ASP A 93 -12.36 -7.33 -17.63
C ASP A 93 -11.05 -7.64 -18.37
N LYS A 94 -11.01 -8.80 -19.02
CA LYS A 94 -9.83 -9.32 -19.74
C LYS A 94 -9.26 -8.32 -20.76
N LYS A 95 -10.12 -7.56 -21.44
CA LYS A 95 -9.71 -6.54 -22.42
C LYS A 95 -8.79 -5.48 -21.80
N TYR A 96 -9.08 -5.03 -20.58
CA TYR A 96 -8.32 -3.96 -19.92
C TYR A 96 -7.11 -4.49 -19.17
N ARG A 97 -7.18 -5.70 -18.59
CA ARG A 97 -6.03 -6.33 -17.94
C ARG A 97 -4.83 -6.50 -18.87
N ASN A 98 -5.08 -6.77 -20.14
CA ASN A 98 -4.05 -6.81 -21.17
C ASN A 98 -3.47 -5.43 -21.44
N ALA A 99 -4.33 -4.42 -21.56
CA ALA A 99 -3.91 -3.04 -21.82
C ALA A 99 -3.02 -2.48 -20.70
N TYR A 100 -3.26 -2.83 -19.43
CA TYR A 100 -2.42 -2.34 -18.31
C TYR A 100 -0.95 -2.72 -18.46
N ARG A 101 -0.63 -3.86 -19.10
CA ARG A 101 0.75 -4.30 -19.35
C ARG A 101 1.49 -3.42 -20.34
N SER A 102 0.76 -2.80 -21.27
CA SER A 102 1.33 -1.89 -22.27
C SER A 102 1.45 -0.44 -21.81
N LEU A 103 0.88 -0.10 -20.66
CA LEU A 103 0.94 1.27 -20.13
C LEU A 103 2.33 1.61 -19.62
N GLU A 104 2.78 2.81 -19.94
CA GLU A 104 4.06 3.34 -19.47
C GLU A 104 3.95 3.96 -18.06
N VAL A 105 2.73 4.15 -17.58
CA VAL A 105 2.39 4.80 -16.32
C VAL A 105 1.71 3.83 -15.35
N PRO A 106 1.82 4.05 -14.03
CA PRO A 106 1.09 3.26 -13.03
C PRO A 106 -0.44 3.48 -13.13
N VAL A 107 -1.19 2.42 -12.86
CA VAL A 107 -2.65 2.44 -12.70
C VAL A 107 -2.99 2.24 -11.23
N PHE A 108 -3.88 3.05 -10.69
CA PHE A 108 -4.38 2.95 -9.33
C PHE A 108 -5.89 2.70 -9.32
N PHE A 109 -6.31 1.70 -8.57
CA PHE A 109 -7.67 1.24 -8.39
C PHE A 109 -8.15 1.74 -7.02
N VAL A 110 -8.98 2.77 -7.04
CA VAL A 110 -9.42 3.51 -5.84
C VAL A 110 -10.68 2.85 -5.29
N GLY A 111 -10.71 2.60 -3.98
CA GLY A 111 -11.82 1.92 -3.30
C GLY A 111 -11.84 0.40 -3.48
N SER A 112 -10.79 -0.20 -4.05
CA SER A 112 -10.76 -1.65 -4.30
C SER A 112 -10.70 -2.46 -3.00
N LYS A 113 -11.74 -3.26 -2.75
CA LYS A 113 -11.79 -4.26 -1.67
C LYS A 113 -11.22 -5.62 -2.07
N ALA A 114 -10.76 -5.75 -3.31
CA ALA A 114 -10.28 -7.01 -3.87
C ALA A 114 -8.75 -7.05 -4.05
N SER A 115 -8.01 -6.06 -3.50
CA SER A 115 -6.57 -5.88 -3.75
C SER A 115 -6.30 -5.68 -5.27
N HIS A 116 -5.06 -5.91 -5.73
CA HIS A 116 -4.63 -5.76 -7.12
C HIS A 116 -4.91 -6.98 -8.01
N MET A 117 -5.21 -8.14 -7.41
CA MET A 117 -5.32 -9.43 -8.12
C MET A 117 -6.35 -9.43 -9.27
N PRO A 118 -7.54 -8.81 -9.14
CA PRO A 118 -8.53 -8.77 -10.23
C PRO A 118 -8.06 -8.04 -11.49
N PHE A 119 -6.98 -7.24 -11.38
CA PHE A 119 -6.53 -6.38 -12.46
C PHE A 119 -5.30 -6.93 -13.18
N ILE A 120 -4.70 -8.02 -12.69
CA ILE A 120 -3.62 -8.71 -13.38
C ILE A 120 -4.23 -9.75 -14.30
N ASN A 121 -3.73 -9.87 -15.53
CA ASN A 121 -4.12 -10.97 -16.41
C ASN A 121 -3.54 -12.31 -15.91
N MET A 122 -4.39 -13.17 -15.36
CA MET A 122 -4.06 -14.52 -14.89
C MET A 122 -4.98 -15.56 -15.56
N GLU A 123 -4.49 -16.79 -15.71
CA GLU A 123 -5.34 -17.91 -16.10
C GLU A 123 -6.33 -18.23 -14.97
N ASN A 124 -7.57 -18.61 -15.33
CA ASN A 124 -8.64 -18.96 -14.39
C ASN A 124 -9.06 -17.86 -13.40
N GLN A 125 -9.03 -16.61 -13.85
CA GLN A 125 -9.46 -15.48 -13.04
C GLN A 125 -10.97 -15.50 -12.77
N ILE A 126 -11.35 -15.37 -11.51
CA ILE A 126 -12.74 -15.18 -11.08
C ILE A 126 -13.15 -13.71 -11.25
N SER A 127 -14.45 -13.42 -11.18
CA SER A 127 -14.96 -12.06 -11.31
C SER A 127 -14.46 -11.14 -10.18
N TYR A 128 -14.45 -9.82 -10.43
CA TYR A 128 -14.10 -8.84 -9.39
C TYR A 128 -14.98 -9.00 -8.14
N LYS A 129 -16.28 -9.21 -8.31
CA LYS A 129 -17.24 -9.40 -7.21
C LYS A 129 -16.88 -10.62 -6.37
N GLU A 130 -16.56 -11.75 -6.99
CA GLU A 130 -16.14 -12.95 -6.25
C GLU A 130 -14.82 -12.73 -5.49
N TYR A 131 -13.89 -11.92 -6.01
CA TYR A 131 -12.70 -11.54 -5.26
C TYR A 131 -13.04 -10.64 -4.06
N VAL A 132 -13.93 -9.66 -4.22
CA VAL A 132 -14.40 -8.82 -3.11
C VAL A 132 -15.01 -9.69 -2.02
N ASP A 133 -15.86 -10.65 -2.36
CA ASP A 133 -16.51 -11.54 -1.40
C ASP A 133 -15.51 -12.44 -0.65
N ARG A 134 -14.40 -12.83 -1.29
CA ARG A 134 -13.35 -13.69 -0.69
C ARG A 134 -12.35 -12.91 0.15
N VAL A 135 -11.92 -11.75 -0.33
CA VAL A 135 -10.82 -10.98 0.27
C VAL A 135 -11.37 -9.95 1.24
N ASN A 136 -12.38 -9.18 0.81
CA ASN A 136 -12.99 -8.09 1.56
C ASN A 136 -11.96 -7.20 2.27
N ASP A 137 -10.98 -6.69 1.49
CA ASP A 137 -9.90 -5.84 2.01
C ASP A 137 -10.51 -4.57 2.60
N ASN A 138 -10.39 -4.46 3.92
CA ASN A 138 -10.89 -3.33 4.69
C ASN A 138 -9.75 -2.44 5.20
N GLN A 139 -8.51 -2.77 4.89
CA GLN A 139 -7.31 -2.07 5.36
C GLN A 139 -6.82 -1.10 4.30
N HIS A 140 -6.82 -1.54 3.04
CA HIS A 140 -6.35 -0.76 1.91
C HIS A 140 -7.50 -0.03 1.23
N PHE A 141 -7.28 1.25 0.95
CA PHE A 141 -8.21 2.08 0.19
C PHE A 141 -7.81 2.15 -1.29
N ILE A 142 -6.51 2.24 -1.59
CA ILE A 142 -6.01 2.33 -2.96
C ILE A 142 -5.01 1.22 -3.19
N THR A 143 -5.12 0.55 -4.33
CA THR A 143 -4.12 -0.40 -4.81
C THR A 143 -3.62 -0.01 -6.18
N GLY A 144 -2.35 -0.25 -6.48
CA GLY A 144 -1.74 0.15 -7.74
C GLY A 144 -1.02 -1.00 -8.44
N LEU A 145 -0.89 -0.87 -9.76
CA LEU A 145 -0.21 -1.80 -10.64
C LEU A 145 0.64 -1.00 -11.64
N TRP A 146 1.89 -1.41 -11.84
CA TRP A 146 2.77 -0.81 -12.83
C TRP A 146 3.68 -1.86 -13.46
N TYR A 147 3.89 -1.74 -14.78
CA TYR A 147 4.77 -2.61 -15.56
C TYR A 147 5.97 -1.78 -16.05
N PRO A 148 7.12 -1.81 -15.34
CA PRO A 148 8.31 -1.08 -15.78
C PRO A 148 8.81 -1.64 -17.12
N LYS A 149 9.06 -0.79 -18.12
CA LYS A 149 9.53 -1.19 -19.47
C LYS A 149 10.74 -2.14 -19.48
N SER A 150 11.59 -2.07 -18.46
CA SER A 150 12.82 -2.86 -18.36
C SER A 150 12.67 -4.19 -17.61
N LYS A 151 11.45 -4.57 -17.18
CA LYS A 151 11.22 -5.78 -16.39
C LYS A 151 10.02 -6.57 -16.91
N ASP A 152 10.17 -7.88 -17.03
CA ASP A 152 9.07 -8.83 -17.31
C ASP A 152 8.14 -9.04 -16.10
N THR A 153 8.23 -8.18 -15.08
CA THR A 153 7.47 -8.28 -13.83
C THR A 153 6.75 -6.99 -13.50
N PHE A 154 5.58 -7.10 -12.88
CA PHE A 154 4.84 -5.96 -12.39
C PHE A 154 5.28 -5.57 -10.98
N LYS A 155 5.05 -4.30 -10.63
CA LYS A 155 5.06 -3.82 -9.26
C LYS A 155 3.62 -3.58 -8.82
N ALA A 156 3.26 -4.10 -7.64
CA ALA A 156 2.00 -3.81 -6.99
C ALA A 156 2.22 -2.85 -5.81
N PHE A 157 1.25 -1.98 -5.60
CA PHE A 157 1.23 -1.03 -4.48
C PHE A 157 -0.07 -1.19 -3.71
N LYS A 158 -0.01 -0.92 -2.41
CA LYS A 158 -1.18 -0.87 -1.54
C LYS A 158 -1.04 0.31 -0.59
N PHE A 159 -2.11 1.06 -0.43
CA PHE A 159 -2.17 2.24 0.42
C PHE A 159 -3.34 2.09 1.37
N GLY A 160 -3.00 1.97 2.65
CA GLY A 160 -3.92 1.78 3.76
C GLY A 160 -4.58 3.07 4.21
N TYR A 161 -5.73 2.95 4.88
CA TYR A 161 -6.21 4.03 5.73
C TYR A 161 -5.16 4.33 6.83
N PRO A 162 -5.00 5.59 7.24
CA PRO A 162 -4.21 5.90 8.42
C PRO A 162 -4.72 5.12 9.64
N VAL A 163 -3.81 4.75 10.53
CA VAL A 163 -4.13 4.05 11.78
C VAL A 163 -3.77 4.95 12.94
N GLU A 164 -4.76 5.27 13.76
CA GLU A 164 -4.62 6.04 15.00
C GLU A 164 -5.31 5.28 16.11
N ASN A 165 -4.63 5.11 17.26
CA ASN A 165 -5.14 4.33 18.39
C ASN A 165 -5.65 2.93 17.99
N ASP A 166 -4.90 2.22 17.14
CA ASP A 166 -5.24 0.91 16.60
C ASP A 166 -6.54 0.85 15.75
N GLU A 167 -7.08 2.01 15.35
CA GLU A 167 -8.27 2.12 14.53
C GLU A 167 -8.00 2.75 13.16
N TYR A 168 -8.63 2.20 12.11
CA TYR A 168 -8.55 2.75 10.76
C TYR A 168 -9.37 4.04 10.64
N GLN A 169 -8.68 5.13 10.30
CA GLN A 169 -9.27 6.45 10.09
C GLN A 169 -9.85 6.53 8.68
N ARG A 170 -11.06 6.00 8.50
CA ARG A 170 -11.72 5.86 7.19
C ARG A 170 -12.20 7.16 6.56
N ASP A 171 -12.32 8.21 7.36
CA ASP A 171 -12.62 9.58 6.96
C ASP A 171 -11.39 10.32 6.43
N LYS A 172 -10.17 9.88 6.78
CA LYS A 172 -8.89 10.49 6.37
C LYS A 172 -8.37 9.99 5.02
N VAL A 173 -9.26 9.70 4.07
CA VAL A 173 -8.89 9.21 2.72
C VAL A 173 -7.95 10.16 1.95
N GLN A 174 -8.00 11.45 2.25
CA GLN A 174 -7.13 12.47 1.64
C GLN A 174 -5.65 12.18 1.87
N GLU A 175 -5.28 11.66 3.05
CA GLU A 175 -3.89 11.31 3.38
C GLU A 175 -3.38 10.11 2.58
N VAL A 176 -4.31 9.22 2.18
CA VAL A 176 -4.01 8.08 1.31
C VAL A 176 -3.64 8.58 -0.09
N TYR A 177 -4.38 9.58 -0.61
CA TYR A 177 -4.06 10.20 -1.89
C TYR A 177 -2.68 10.88 -1.88
N SER A 178 -2.33 11.62 -0.83
CA SER A 178 -0.99 12.21 -0.68
C SER A 178 0.11 11.15 -0.78
N SER A 179 -0.10 9.96 -0.20
CA SER A 179 0.84 8.84 -0.29
C SER A 179 0.95 8.28 -1.71
N VAL A 180 -0.15 8.22 -2.44
CA VAL A 180 -0.17 7.82 -3.86
C VAL A 180 0.57 8.84 -4.73
N PHE A 181 0.38 10.15 -4.51
CA PHE A 181 1.07 11.19 -5.27
C PHE A 181 2.58 11.15 -5.08
N LYS A 182 3.04 11.01 -3.83
CA LYS A 182 4.46 10.75 -3.52
C LYS A 182 4.99 9.52 -4.28
N LYS A 183 4.18 8.47 -4.39
CA LYS A 183 4.57 7.26 -5.12
C LYS A 183 4.68 7.49 -6.62
N ILE A 184 3.72 8.21 -7.22
CA ILE A 184 3.77 8.57 -8.63
C ILE A 184 5.05 9.34 -8.93
N GLU A 185 5.35 10.38 -8.14
CA GLU A 185 6.58 11.16 -8.32
C GLU A 185 7.84 10.30 -8.22
N SER A 186 7.91 9.38 -7.25
CA SER A 186 9.05 8.45 -7.11
C SER A 186 9.25 7.51 -8.31
N ILE A 187 8.22 7.31 -9.15
CA ILE A 187 8.31 6.49 -10.37
C ILE A 187 8.82 7.34 -11.55
N LEU A 188 8.64 8.66 -11.51
CA LEU A 188 9.06 9.58 -12.57
C LEU A 188 10.55 9.95 -12.50
N GLN A 189 11.19 9.76 -11.33
CA GLN A 189 12.61 10.02 -11.07
C GLN A 189 13.49 8.85 -11.52
#